data_AF-A0A4D6LB57-F1
#
_entry.id   AF-A0A4D6LB57-F1
#
_cell.length_a   1.000
_cell.length_b   1.000
_cell.length_c   1.000
_cell.angle_alpha   90.00
_cell.angle_beta   90.00
_cell.angle_gamma   90.00
#
_symmetry.space_group_name_H-M   'P 1'
#
loop_
_entity.id
_entity.type
_entity.pdbx_description
1 polymer ?
#
loop_
_entity_poly.entity_id
_entity_poly.type
_entity_poly.pdbx_seq_one_letter_code
_entity_poly.pdbx_strand_id
1 'polypeptide(L)'
;MDIEQRQSELIDHFVKRASAVSDAAALASVLVEATSHPSLFAFSEILALPNVLQLEATENSAFLDMLRLFAHGTWSDYKSNADRLPQLIPDQILKLKQLTVLTLAETHKVLPYDQLMQELDVTNVRELEDFLINECMYAGIVRGKLDQLRRCFEVQFAAGRDLRPDQLGNMIQTLSNWLTTSESLLVSIQEKIKWADAMSEIDKKHRKDVEEKVEEVKKSIFKADIDFRGHEEICSESGGVMDYEEDRSRPKRLKNLQEAASNILKIVVDKGAHWMSSLVACLTFIHGMRPQRESAFADKYISHRYYSSVTPQGEIGTRRKKRGKPVNFFEFVFRKIDGVSRTILI
;
A
#
# COMPACT_ATOMS: atom_id res chain seq x y z
N MET A 1 -9.82 -6.34 -9.06
CA MET A 1 -9.72 -7.82 -9.01
C MET A 1 -10.98 -8.44 -9.60
N ASP A 2 -10.95 -9.70 -10.04
CA ASP A 2 -12.12 -10.37 -10.65
C ASP A 2 -13.37 -10.37 -9.75
N ILE A 3 -13.20 -10.38 -8.42
CA ILE A 3 -14.29 -10.32 -7.43
C ILE A 3 -15.02 -8.97 -7.47
N GLU A 4 -14.30 -7.86 -7.58
CA GLU A 4 -14.89 -6.52 -7.52
C GLU A 4 -15.65 -6.18 -8.80
N GLN A 5 -15.17 -6.66 -9.94
CA GLN A 5 -15.86 -6.51 -11.21
C GLN A 5 -17.17 -7.30 -11.22
N ARG A 6 -17.14 -8.55 -10.74
CA ARG A 6 -18.36 -9.37 -10.56
C ARG A 6 -19.33 -8.75 -9.56
N GLN A 7 -18.84 -8.17 -8.47
CA GLN A 7 -19.67 -7.45 -7.50
C GLN A 7 -20.37 -6.25 -8.13
N SER A 8 -19.65 -5.44 -8.93
CA SER A 8 -20.23 -4.27 -9.59
C SER A 8 -21.39 -4.63 -10.51
N GLU A 9 -21.28 -5.73 -11.26
CA GLU A 9 -22.36 -6.21 -12.15
C GLU A 9 -23.59 -6.66 -11.36
N LEU A 10 -23.37 -7.35 -10.23
CA LEU A 10 -24.44 -7.80 -9.35
C LEU A 10 -25.13 -6.62 -8.65
N ILE A 11 -24.37 -5.64 -8.16
CA ILE A 11 -24.91 -4.43 -7.55
C ILE A 11 -25.82 -3.72 -8.55
N ASP A 12 -25.35 -3.48 -9.78
CA ASP A 12 -26.15 -2.82 -10.82
C ASP A 12 -27.43 -3.60 -11.15
N HIS A 13 -27.35 -4.94 -11.22
CA HIS A 13 -28.53 -5.79 -11.41
C HIS A 13 -29.56 -5.64 -10.26
N PHE A 14 -29.12 -5.72 -9.00
CA PHE A 14 -30.01 -5.60 -7.85
C PHE A 14 -30.55 -4.18 -7.67
N VAL A 15 -29.74 -3.15 -7.95
CA VAL A 15 -30.17 -1.75 -7.93
C VAL A 15 -31.24 -1.50 -8.98
N LYS A 16 -31.06 -1.97 -10.22
CA LYS A 16 -32.08 -1.86 -11.27
C LYS A 16 -33.38 -2.55 -10.87
N ARG A 17 -33.29 -3.78 -10.34
CA ARG A 17 -34.46 -4.54 -9.90
C ARG A 17 -35.18 -3.87 -8.73
N ALA A 18 -34.46 -3.39 -7.73
CA ALA A 18 -35.03 -2.68 -6.58
C ALA A 18 -35.63 -1.32 -6.98
N SER A 19 -35.05 -0.63 -7.97
CA SER A 19 -35.59 0.64 -8.49
C SER A 19 -36.87 0.46 -9.31
N ALA A 20 -37.01 -0.65 -10.04
CA ALA A 20 -38.17 -0.96 -10.87
C ALA A 20 -39.38 -1.47 -10.07
N VAL A 21 -39.17 -1.94 -8.84
CA VAL A 21 -40.21 -2.52 -7.98
C VAL A 21 -40.75 -1.44 -7.04
N SER A 22 -42.04 -1.10 -7.19
CA SER A 22 -42.75 -0.17 -6.30
C SER A 22 -43.51 -0.86 -5.16
N ASP A 23 -43.71 -2.17 -5.25
CA ASP A 23 -44.44 -2.95 -4.25
C ASP A 23 -43.51 -3.38 -3.09
N ALA A 24 -43.94 -3.13 -1.85
CA ALA A 24 -43.15 -3.38 -0.65
C ALA A 24 -42.88 -4.88 -0.43
N ALA A 25 -43.82 -5.76 -0.80
CA ALA A 25 -43.65 -7.21 -0.66
C ALA A 25 -42.63 -7.76 -1.67
N ALA A 26 -42.73 -7.31 -2.93
CA ALA A 26 -41.76 -7.65 -3.96
C ALA A 26 -40.36 -7.09 -3.63
N LEU A 27 -40.27 -5.88 -3.05
CA LEU A 27 -39.00 -5.31 -2.63
C LEU A 27 -38.36 -6.12 -1.49
N ALA A 28 -39.14 -6.58 -0.51
CA ALA A 28 -38.65 -7.47 0.54
C ALA A 28 -38.06 -8.78 -0.04
N SER A 29 -38.69 -9.35 -1.07
CA SER A 29 -38.15 -10.55 -1.74
C SER A 29 -36.80 -10.30 -2.42
N VAL A 30 -36.63 -9.13 -3.05
CA VAL A 30 -35.35 -8.72 -3.67
C VAL A 30 -34.28 -8.50 -2.60
N LEU A 31 -34.63 -7.95 -1.43
CA LEU A 31 -33.70 -7.79 -0.32
C LEU A 31 -33.23 -9.13 0.24
N VAL A 32 -34.14 -10.09 0.39
CA VAL A 32 -33.79 -11.46 0.81
C VAL A 32 -32.87 -12.13 -0.21
N GLU A 33 -33.15 -11.97 -1.51
CA GLU A 33 -32.29 -12.50 -2.59
C GLU A 33 -30.89 -11.85 -2.58
N ALA A 34 -30.82 -10.52 -2.44
CA ALA A 34 -29.56 -9.78 -2.39
C ALA A 34 -28.72 -10.16 -1.15
N THR A 35 -29.35 -10.22 0.03
CA THR A 35 -28.67 -10.60 1.28
C THR A 35 -28.24 -12.07 1.29
N SER A 36 -28.90 -12.95 0.54
CA SER A 36 -28.50 -14.37 0.41
C SER A 36 -27.45 -14.63 -0.68
N HIS A 37 -27.24 -13.69 -1.62
CA HIS A 37 -26.37 -13.93 -2.78
C HIS A 37 -24.88 -14.09 -2.41
N PRO A 38 -24.20 -15.21 -2.69
CA PRO A 38 -22.88 -15.54 -2.11
C PRO A 38 -21.75 -14.57 -2.49
N SER A 39 -21.85 -13.89 -3.64
CA SER A 39 -20.81 -12.98 -4.12
C SER A 39 -21.07 -11.49 -3.80
N LEU A 40 -22.21 -11.15 -3.20
CA LEU A 40 -22.60 -9.76 -2.92
C LEU A 40 -22.33 -9.40 -1.46
N PHE A 41 -21.40 -8.46 -1.24
CA PHE A 41 -20.94 -8.02 0.08
C PHE A 41 -21.06 -6.50 0.31
N ALA A 42 -21.49 -5.75 -0.71
CA ALA A 42 -21.73 -4.32 -0.64
C ALA A 42 -23.22 -4.06 -0.87
N PHE A 43 -23.81 -3.27 0.03
CA PHE A 43 -25.23 -3.00 0.10
C PHE A 43 -25.53 -1.49 0.16
N SER A 44 -24.51 -0.64 0.23
CA SER A 44 -24.69 0.82 0.36
C SER A 44 -25.52 1.43 -0.77
N GLU A 45 -25.31 0.98 -2.00
CA GLU A 45 -26.01 1.45 -3.19
C GLU A 45 -27.48 1.01 -3.19
N ILE A 46 -27.78 -0.18 -2.67
CA ILE A 46 -29.15 -0.68 -2.52
C ILE A 46 -29.86 0.08 -1.39
N LEU A 47 -29.15 0.35 -0.28
CA LEU A 47 -29.67 1.10 0.86
C LEU A 47 -29.96 2.58 0.52
N ALA A 48 -29.17 3.17 -0.39
CA ALA A 48 -29.34 4.55 -0.83
C ALA A 48 -30.58 4.77 -1.73
N LEU A 49 -31.25 3.71 -2.17
CA LEU A 49 -32.43 3.84 -3.02
C LEU A 49 -33.63 4.43 -2.26
N PRO A 50 -34.33 5.42 -2.85
CA PRO A 50 -35.48 6.05 -2.20
C PRO A 50 -36.62 5.05 -1.92
N ASN A 51 -36.82 4.06 -2.79
CA ASN A 51 -37.82 3.01 -2.62
C ASN A 51 -37.56 2.17 -1.35
N VAL A 52 -36.28 1.95 -1.02
CA VAL A 52 -35.86 1.18 0.16
C VAL A 52 -36.02 2.02 1.41
N LEU A 53 -35.71 3.31 1.36
CA LEU A 53 -35.92 4.23 2.50
C LEU A 53 -37.41 4.40 2.83
N GLN A 54 -38.30 4.35 1.83
CA GLN A 54 -39.75 4.40 2.04
C GLN A 54 -40.30 3.19 2.82
N LEU A 55 -39.57 2.07 2.86
CA LEU A 55 -39.97 0.89 3.65
C LEU A 55 -39.96 1.15 5.17
N GLU A 56 -39.24 2.17 5.64
CA GLU A 56 -39.20 2.55 7.06
C GLU A 56 -40.58 2.91 7.61
N ALA A 57 -41.46 3.44 6.75
CA ALA A 57 -42.84 3.81 7.10
C ALA A 57 -43.85 2.65 6.97
N THR A 58 -43.41 1.46 6.57
CA THR A 58 -44.27 0.30 6.31
C THR A 58 -44.03 -0.83 7.31
N GLU A 59 -44.91 -1.84 7.29
CA GLU A 59 -44.77 -3.07 8.10
C GLU A 59 -43.48 -3.87 7.79
N ASN A 60 -42.81 -3.56 6.68
CA ASN A 60 -41.55 -4.18 6.25
C ASN A 60 -40.28 -3.47 6.77
N SER A 61 -40.40 -2.58 7.76
CA SER A 61 -39.27 -1.88 8.38
C SER A 61 -38.19 -2.85 8.90
N ALA A 62 -38.57 -4.05 9.35
CA ALA A 62 -37.65 -5.09 9.78
C ALA A 62 -36.66 -5.54 8.68
N PHE A 63 -37.06 -5.51 7.40
CA PHE A 63 -36.16 -5.84 6.27
C PHE A 63 -35.17 -4.72 5.97
N LEU A 64 -35.54 -3.47 6.22
CA LEU A 64 -34.62 -2.33 6.14
C LEU A 64 -33.55 -2.42 7.25
N ASP A 65 -33.98 -2.73 8.46
CA ASP A 65 -33.07 -2.92 9.60
C ASP A 65 -32.15 -4.14 9.39
N MET A 66 -32.65 -5.21 8.76
CA MET A 66 -31.82 -6.31 8.28
C MET A 66 -30.76 -5.79 7.29
N LEU A 67 -31.14 -5.02 6.26
CA LEU A 67 -30.18 -4.51 5.29
C LEU A 67 -29.12 -3.59 5.93
N ARG A 68 -29.53 -2.73 6.86
CA ARG A 68 -28.63 -1.88 7.66
C ARG A 68 -27.64 -2.70 8.48
N LEU A 69 -28.09 -3.82 9.05
CA LEU A 69 -27.22 -4.77 9.75
C LEU A 69 -26.20 -5.40 8.80
N PHE A 70 -26.59 -5.80 7.59
CA PHE A 70 -25.63 -6.34 6.61
C PHE A 70 -24.63 -5.29 6.12
N ALA A 71 -25.07 -4.05 5.91
CA ALA A 71 -24.18 -2.97 5.49
C ALA A 71 -23.15 -2.61 6.58
N HIS A 72 -23.58 -2.56 7.85
CA HIS A 72 -22.82 -1.86 8.89
C HIS A 72 -22.66 -2.60 10.22
N GLY A 73 -23.42 -3.65 10.49
CA GLY A 73 -23.45 -4.38 11.76
C GLY A 73 -22.67 -5.69 11.73
N THR A 74 -22.77 -6.46 12.81
CA THR A 74 -22.03 -7.71 13.03
C THR A 74 -22.95 -8.85 13.46
N TRP A 75 -22.43 -10.08 13.51
CA TRP A 75 -23.16 -11.23 14.03
C TRP A 75 -23.60 -11.02 15.49
N SER A 76 -22.76 -10.39 16.31
CA SER A 76 -23.07 -10.03 17.70
C SER A 76 -24.24 -9.03 17.79
N ASP A 77 -24.32 -8.08 16.86
CA ASP A 77 -25.44 -7.13 16.78
C ASP A 77 -26.76 -7.82 16.40
N TYR A 78 -26.71 -8.84 15.53
CA TYR A 78 -27.89 -9.66 15.21
C TYR A 78 -28.43 -10.36 16.44
N LYS A 79 -27.57 -11.06 17.19
CA LYS A 79 -27.98 -11.78 18.40
C LYS A 79 -28.61 -10.87 19.43
N SER A 80 -28.07 -9.66 19.58
CA SER A 80 -28.55 -8.67 20.54
C SER A 80 -29.90 -8.08 20.15
N ASN A 81 -30.25 -8.10 18.86
CA ASN A 81 -31.49 -7.53 18.30
C ASN A 81 -32.40 -8.59 17.67
N ALA A 82 -32.23 -9.87 18.03
CA ALA A 82 -32.94 -10.99 17.40
C ALA A 82 -34.47 -10.86 17.51
N ASP A 83 -34.98 -10.17 18.53
CA ASP A 83 -36.41 -9.95 18.75
C ASP A 83 -37.04 -8.96 17.75
N ARG A 84 -36.24 -8.07 17.15
CA ARG A 84 -36.71 -7.01 16.24
C ARG A 84 -36.45 -7.33 14.77
N LEU A 85 -35.56 -8.28 14.50
CA LEU A 85 -35.11 -8.61 13.16
C LEU A 85 -35.80 -9.88 12.64
N PRO A 86 -35.95 -10.04 11.32
CA PRO A 86 -36.49 -11.27 10.77
C PRO A 86 -35.54 -12.45 11.03
N GLN A 87 -36.10 -13.66 11.06
CA GLN A 87 -35.27 -14.87 11.12
C GLN A 87 -34.43 -14.99 9.84
N LEU A 88 -33.12 -15.13 10.02
CA LEU A 88 -32.17 -15.22 8.92
C LEU A 88 -32.09 -16.65 8.37
N ILE A 89 -32.01 -16.75 7.05
CA ILE A 89 -31.76 -17.99 6.30
C ILE A 89 -30.28 -18.40 6.52
N PRO A 90 -29.92 -19.70 6.49
CA PRO A 90 -28.54 -20.14 6.67
C PRO A 90 -27.50 -19.40 5.82
N ASP A 91 -27.83 -19.08 4.56
CA ASP A 91 -26.95 -18.33 3.65
C ASP A 91 -26.71 -16.89 4.12
N GLN A 92 -27.73 -16.25 4.69
CA GLN A 92 -27.63 -14.91 5.28
C GLN A 92 -26.79 -14.93 6.56
N ILE A 93 -26.96 -15.96 7.40
CA ILE A 93 -26.16 -16.16 8.62
C ILE A 93 -24.68 -16.29 8.25
N LEU A 94 -24.37 -17.16 7.28
CA LEU A 94 -23.02 -17.37 6.78
C LEU A 94 -22.41 -16.06 6.27
N LYS A 95 -23.17 -15.29 5.50
CA LYS A 95 -22.71 -13.97 5.01
C LYS A 95 -22.47 -12.98 6.13
N LEU A 96 -23.35 -12.91 7.12
CA LEU A 96 -23.17 -11.98 8.24
C LEU A 96 -21.93 -12.33 9.07
N LYS A 97 -21.64 -13.63 9.23
CA LYS A 97 -20.38 -14.10 9.82
C LYS A 97 -19.17 -13.69 8.97
N GLN A 98 -19.21 -13.82 7.65
CA GLN A 98 -18.14 -13.36 6.75
C GLN A 98 -17.89 -11.84 6.87
N LEU A 99 -18.95 -11.04 6.91
CA LEU A 99 -18.87 -9.57 7.08
C LEU A 99 -18.33 -9.17 8.45
N THR A 100 -18.61 -9.97 9.48
CA THR A 100 -18.04 -9.79 10.82
C THR A 100 -16.53 -10.00 10.80
N VAL A 101 -16.04 -11.04 10.11
CA VAL A 101 -14.59 -11.24 9.91
C VAL A 101 -13.95 -10.05 9.18
N LEU A 102 -14.60 -9.51 8.15
CA LEU A 102 -14.10 -8.33 7.43
C LEU A 102 -13.97 -7.11 8.34
N THR A 103 -14.96 -6.87 9.20
CA THR A 103 -14.96 -5.75 10.14
C THR A 103 -13.84 -5.89 11.18
N LEU A 104 -13.60 -7.11 11.67
CA LEU A 104 -12.48 -7.40 12.57
C LEU A 104 -11.13 -7.22 11.86
N ALA A 105 -11.02 -7.68 10.62
CA ALA A 105 -9.81 -7.59 9.80
C ALA A 105 -9.46 -6.16 9.37
N GLU A 106 -10.45 -5.27 9.32
CA GLU A 106 -10.26 -3.82 9.13
C GLU A 106 -9.54 -3.21 10.34
N THR A 107 -9.95 -3.60 11.55
CA THR A 107 -9.45 -3.00 12.80
C THR A 107 -8.11 -3.59 13.24
N HIS A 108 -7.91 -4.91 13.06
CA HIS A 108 -6.73 -5.63 13.54
C HIS A 108 -6.05 -6.44 12.44
N LYS A 109 -4.72 -6.31 12.33
CA LYS A 109 -3.90 -7.11 11.39
C LYS A 109 -3.65 -8.54 11.87
N VAL A 110 -3.71 -8.78 13.18
CA VAL A 110 -3.55 -10.10 13.79
C VAL A 110 -4.79 -10.35 14.63
N LEU A 111 -5.56 -11.37 14.26
CA LEU A 111 -6.83 -11.72 14.89
C LEU A 111 -6.66 -12.99 15.73
N PRO A 112 -6.79 -12.92 17.07
CA PRO A 112 -6.76 -14.10 17.92
C PRO A 112 -7.96 -15.02 17.63
N TYR A 113 -7.74 -16.34 17.69
CA TYR A 113 -8.82 -17.31 17.48
C TYR A 113 -9.92 -17.19 18.52
N ASP A 114 -9.57 -16.91 19.78
CA ASP A 114 -10.57 -16.83 20.85
C ASP A 114 -11.57 -15.67 20.61
N GLN A 115 -11.08 -14.53 20.10
CA GLN A 115 -11.94 -13.41 19.68
C GLN A 115 -12.82 -13.78 18.48
N LEU A 116 -12.25 -14.43 17.46
CA LEU A 116 -13.01 -14.88 16.29
C LEU A 116 -14.07 -15.91 16.65
N MET A 117 -13.75 -16.86 17.54
CA MET A 117 -14.68 -17.86 18.03
C MET A 117 -15.86 -17.23 18.77
N GLN A 118 -15.59 -16.22 19.61
CA GLN A 118 -16.63 -15.48 20.32
C GLN A 118 -17.53 -14.68 19.37
N GLU A 119 -16.95 -13.91 18.45
CA GLU A 119 -17.70 -13.04 17.53
C GLU A 119 -18.47 -13.83 16.46
N LEU A 120 -18.00 -15.02 16.07
CA LEU A 120 -18.67 -15.87 15.07
C LEU A 120 -19.55 -16.96 15.69
N ASP A 121 -19.55 -17.08 17.01
CA ASP A 121 -20.24 -18.14 17.75
C ASP A 121 -19.81 -19.55 17.30
N VAL A 122 -18.50 -19.77 17.20
CA VAL A 122 -17.89 -21.03 16.78
C VAL A 122 -17.17 -21.65 17.96
N THR A 123 -17.47 -22.91 18.26
CA THR A 123 -16.95 -23.59 19.46
C THR A 123 -15.64 -24.32 19.23
N ASN A 124 -15.37 -24.72 17.98
CA ASN A 124 -14.19 -25.52 17.64
C ASN A 124 -13.22 -24.73 16.74
N VAL A 125 -11.93 -24.84 17.04
CA VAL A 125 -10.85 -24.28 16.21
C VAL A 125 -10.90 -24.83 14.79
N ARG A 126 -11.21 -26.12 14.62
CA ARG A 126 -11.27 -26.73 13.29
C ARG A 126 -12.40 -26.14 12.44
N GLU A 127 -13.56 -25.93 13.06
CA GLU A 127 -14.70 -25.30 12.39
C GLU A 127 -14.39 -23.84 12.03
N LEU A 128 -13.66 -23.11 12.89
CA LEU A 128 -13.18 -21.76 12.59
C LEU A 128 -12.21 -21.75 11.40
N GLU A 129 -11.23 -22.66 11.38
CA GLU A 129 -10.26 -22.77 10.28
C GLU A 129 -10.95 -23.13 8.97
N ASP A 130 -11.87 -24.12 8.99
CA ASP A 130 -12.66 -24.53 7.83
C ASP A 130 -13.53 -23.36 7.32
N PHE A 131 -14.15 -22.59 8.22
CA PHE A 131 -14.92 -21.39 7.86
C PHE A 131 -14.04 -20.32 7.22
N LEU A 132 -12.88 -19.99 7.81
CA LEU A 132 -11.97 -18.99 7.26
C LEU A 132 -11.44 -19.41 5.89
N ILE A 133 -11.15 -20.68 5.68
CA ILE A 133 -10.64 -21.19 4.41
C ILE A 133 -11.77 -21.21 3.36
N ASN A 134 -12.82 -21.98 3.61
CA ASN A 134 -13.90 -22.25 2.64
C ASN A 134 -14.76 -21.02 2.37
N GLU A 135 -15.15 -20.31 3.42
CA GLU A 135 -16.11 -19.22 3.30
C GLU A 135 -15.44 -17.86 3.13
N CYS A 136 -14.23 -17.63 3.64
CA CYS A 136 -13.57 -16.32 3.50
C CYS A 136 -12.45 -16.30 2.44
N MET A 137 -11.52 -17.25 2.46
CA MET A 137 -10.36 -17.22 1.56
C MET A 137 -10.72 -17.64 0.14
N TYR A 138 -11.52 -18.69 -0.04
CA TYR A 138 -11.98 -19.12 -1.36
C TYR A 138 -12.95 -18.13 -2.01
N ALA A 139 -13.80 -17.48 -1.21
CA ALA A 139 -14.59 -16.33 -1.67
C ALA A 139 -13.73 -15.11 -2.04
N GLY A 140 -12.46 -15.11 -1.59
CA GLY A 140 -11.46 -14.08 -1.88
C GLY A 140 -11.72 -12.74 -1.19
N ILE A 141 -12.58 -12.73 -0.17
CA ILE A 141 -12.85 -11.56 0.67
C ILE A 141 -11.70 -11.25 1.61
N VAL A 142 -10.99 -12.28 2.09
CA VAL A 142 -9.85 -12.14 2.98
C VAL A 142 -8.68 -12.97 2.48
N ARG A 143 -7.46 -12.45 2.63
CA ARG A 143 -6.22 -13.21 2.42
C ARG A 143 -5.32 -13.03 3.63
N GLY A 144 -4.76 -14.13 4.09
CA GLY A 144 -3.92 -14.13 5.26
C GLY A 144 -3.24 -15.47 5.49
N LYS A 145 -2.58 -15.60 6.63
CA LYS A 145 -1.97 -16.85 7.09
C LYS A 145 -2.59 -17.26 8.42
N LEU A 146 -2.90 -18.55 8.54
CA LEU A 146 -3.34 -19.16 9.77
C LEU A 146 -2.10 -19.64 10.53
N ASP A 147 -1.89 -19.13 11.75
CA ASP A 147 -0.85 -19.59 12.66
C ASP A 147 -1.52 -20.37 13.80
N GLN A 148 -1.47 -21.69 13.68
CA GLN A 148 -2.09 -22.60 14.65
C GLN A 148 -1.32 -22.65 15.98
N LEU A 149 -0.01 -22.38 15.99
CA LEU A 149 0.80 -22.37 17.21
C LEU A 149 0.47 -21.15 18.06
N ARG A 150 0.35 -19.98 17.43
CA ARG A 150 -0.01 -18.73 18.12
C ARG A 150 -1.52 -18.54 18.26
N ARG A 151 -2.33 -19.45 17.70
CA ARG A 151 -3.79 -19.38 17.65
C ARG A 151 -4.27 -18.03 17.12
N CYS A 152 -3.68 -17.58 16.01
CA CYS A 152 -4.01 -16.30 15.42
C CYS A 152 -4.06 -16.36 13.89
N PHE A 153 -4.86 -15.47 13.33
CA PHE A 153 -4.99 -15.25 11.90
C PHE A 153 -4.34 -13.93 11.52
N GLU A 154 -3.29 -13.99 10.70
CA GLU A 154 -2.57 -12.81 10.20
C GLU A 154 -3.18 -12.35 8.88
N VAL A 155 -3.87 -11.22 8.93
CA VAL A 155 -4.55 -10.61 7.77
C VAL A 155 -3.54 -9.85 6.92
N GLN A 156 -3.39 -10.27 5.67
CA GLN A 156 -2.60 -9.53 4.66
C GLN A 156 -3.47 -8.59 3.84
N PHE A 157 -4.67 -9.05 3.50
CA PHE A 157 -5.64 -8.29 2.73
C PHE A 157 -7.04 -8.63 3.23
N ALA A 158 -7.88 -7.61 3.31
CA ALA A 158 -9.31 -7.72 3.53
C ALA A 158 -10.01 -6.82 2.52
N ALA A 159 -11.06 -7.31 1.90
CA ALA A 159 -11.94 -6.52 1.05
C ALA A 159 -12.61 -5.41 1.88
N GLY A 160 -12.83 -4.26 1.28
CA GLY A 160 -13.57 -3.19 1.94
C GLY A 160 -15.05 -3.53 2.00
N ARG A 161 -15.67 -3.34 3.17
CA ARG A 161 -17.13 -3.36 3.34
C ARG A 161 -17.72 -1.99 2.97
N ASP A 162 -19.05 -1.85 3.09
CA ASP A 162 -19.75 -0.58 2.96
C ASP A 162 -19.23 0.46 3.96
N LEU A 163 -18.96 1.65 3.44
CA LEU A 163 -18.50 2.79 4.21
C LEU A 163 -19.69 3.48 4.88
N ARG A 164 -19.54 3.82 6.15
CA ARG A 164 -20.44 4.80 6.77
C ARG A 164 -20.02 6.21 6.33
N PRO A 165 -20.96 7.14 6.10
CA PRO A 165 -20.62 8.51 5.69
C PRO A 165 -19.65 9.21 6.66
N ASP A 166 -19.75 8.92 7.97
CA ASP A 166 -18.87 9.47 9.00
C ASP A 166 -17.42 8.95 8.93
N GLN A 167 -17.17 7.81 8.29
CA GLN A 167 -15.83 7.21 8.19
C GLN A 167 -14.96 7.87 7.12
N LEU A 168 -15.57 8.57 6.15
CA LEU A 168 -14.82 9.21 5.07
C LEU A 168 -13.85 10.28 5.59
N GLY A 169 -14.27 11.07 6.58
CA GLY A 169 -13.40 12.06 7.23
C GLY A 169 -12.18 11.42 7.88
N ASN A 170 -12.37 10.30 8.59
CA ASN A 170 -11.28 9.55 9.22
C ASN A 170 -10.30 8.97 8.19
N MET A 171 -10.79 8.50 7.04
CA MET A 171 -9.95 8.03 5.94
C MET A 171 -9.08 9.15 5.38
N ILE A 172 -9.68 10.31 5.11
CA ILE A 172 -8.96 11.49 4.60
C ILE A 172 -7.88 11.91 5.60
N GLN A 173 -8.21 11.97 6.90
CA GLN A 173 -7.24 12.32 7.93
C GLN A 173 -6.10 11.30 8.02
N THR A 174 -6.39 10.00 7.93
CA THR A 174 -5.38 8.94 7.97
C THR A 174 -4.42 9.04 6.79
N LEU A 175 -4.95 9.28 5.59
CA LEU A 175 -4.13 9.49 4.39
C LEU A 175 -3.28 10.76 4.48
N SER A 176 -3.86 11.85 5.01
CA SER A 176 -3.15 13.10 5.25
C SER A 176 -1.98 12.91 6.24
N ASN A 177 -2.22 12.25 7.37
CA ASN A 177 -1.19 11.92 8.35
C ASN A 177 -0.07 11.07 7.74
N TRP A 178 -0.42 10.10 6.89
CA TRP A 178 0.55 9.25 6.22
C TRP A 178 1.39 10.01 5.18
N LEU A 179 0.78 10.95 4.46
CA LEU A 179 1.49 11.86 3.55
C LEU A 179 2.49 12.72 4.32
N THR A 180 2.05 13.41 5.38
CA THR A 180 2.92 14.24 6.21
C THR A 180 4.06 13.43 6.85
N THR A 181 3.78 12.20 7.30
CA THR A 181 4.82 11.31 7.83
C THR A 181 5.85 10.95 6.76
N SER A 182 5.39 10.67 5.54
CA SER A 182 6.26 10.33 4.41
C SER A 182 7.14 11.52 4.00
N GLU A 183 6.59 12.74 3.98
CA GLU A 183 7.33 13.97 3.74
C GLU A 183 8.39 14.22 4.82
N SER A 184 8.04 14.04 6.10
CA SER A 184 8.98 14.16 7.22
C SER A 184 10.13 13.15 7.15
N LEU A 185 9.84 11.90 6.78
CA LEU A 185 10.86 10.87 6.57
C LEU A 185 11.79 11.23 5.40
N LEU A 186 11.24 11.79 4.32
CA LEU A 186 12.02 12.22 3.17
C LEU A 186 12.99 13.34 3.55
N VAL A 187 12.51 14.36 4.28
CA VAL A 187 13.37 15.44 4.81
C VAL A 187 14.47 14.88 5.70
N SER A 188 14.12 13.98 6.63
CA SER A 188 15.09 13.34 7.52
C SER A 188 16.17 12.55 6.77
N ILE A 189 15.80 11.86 5.68
CA ILE A 189 16.76 11.14 4.82
C ILE A 189 17.66 12.15 4.09
N GLN A 190 17.10 13.23 3.55
CA GLN A 190 17.87 14.27 2.86
C GLN A 190 18.88 14.95 3.80
N GLU A 191 18.50 15.22 5.04
CA GLU A 191 19.41 15.76 6.07
C GLU A 191 20.55 14.79 6.39
N LYS A 192 20.25 13.49 6.53
CA LYS A 192 21.28 12.47 6.76
C LYS A 192 22.24 12.34 5.57
N ILE A 193 21.76 12.48 4.34
CA ILE A 193 22.63 12.51 3.14
C ILE A 193 23.56 13.72 3.20
N LYS A 194 23.02 14.92 3.44
CA LYS A 194 23.84 16.14 3.56
C LYS A 194 24.89 16.04 4.66
N TRP A 195 24.51 15.50 5.81
CA TRP A 195 25.43 15.27 6.93
C TRP A 195 26.54 14.28 6.55
N ALA A 196 26.20 13.17 5.88
CA ALA A 196 27.16 12.18 5.43
C ALA A 196 28.13 12.75 4.37
N ASP A 197 27.64 13.57 3.44
CA ASP A 197 28.46 14.25 2.44
C ASP A 197 29.42 15.25 3.11
N ALA A 198 28.93 16.07 4.04
CA ALA A 198 29.76 17.01 4.80
C ALA A 198 30.85 16.29 5.62
N MET A 199 30.48 15.19 6.30
CA MET A 199 31.43 14.38 7.05
C MET A 199 32.47 13.73 6.12
N SER A 200 32.05 13.22 4.96
CA SER A 200 32.95 12.66 3.95
C SER A 200 33.96 13.69 3.43
N GLU A 201 33.54 14.93 3.20
CA GLU A 201 34.46 16.01 2.80
C GLU A 201 35.43 16.41 3.92
N ILE A 202 34.98 16.45 5.18
CA ILE A 202 35.84 16.69 6.34
C ILE A 202 36.88 15.57 6.47
N ASP A 203 36.45 14.31 6.38
CA ASP A 203 37.33 13.13 6.46
C ASP A 203 38.33 13.10 5.30
N LYS A 204 37.92 13.46 4.07
CA LYS A 204 38.82 13.59 2.93
C LYS A 204 39.89 14.65 3.17
N LYS A 205 39.52 15.81 3.72
CA LYS A 205 40.47 16.87 4.05
C LYS A 205 41.43 16.41 5.13
N HIS A 206 40.92 15.84 6.23
CA HIS A 206 41.75 15.33 7.31
C HIS A 206 42.73 14.25 6.82
N ARG A 207 42.28 13.34 5.95
CA ARG A 207 43.14 12.34 5.32
C ARG A 207 44.28 12.98 4.51
N LYS A 208 43.99 14.00 3.69
CA LYS A 208 45.02 14.73 2.93
C LYS A 208 46.03 15.41 3.85
N ASP A 209 45.56 16.09 4.90
CA ASP A 209 46.44 16.77 5.86
C ASP A 209 47.36 15.77 6.60
N VAL A 210 46.86 14.57 6.90
CA VAL A 210 47.67 13.49 7.50
C VAL A 210 48.69 12.95 6.50
N GLU A 211 48.30 12.74 5.24
CA GLU A 211 49.19 12.26 4.18
C GLU A 211 50.33 13.25 3.89
N GLU A 212 50.04 14.54 3.83
CA GLU A 212 51.04 15.61 3.68
C GLU A 212 52.06 15.60 4.82
N LYS A 213 51.59 15.54 6.07
CA LYS A 213 52.47 15.44 7.25
C LYS A 213 53.33 14.19 7.23
N VAL A 214 52.79 13.06 6.78
CA VAL A 214 53.57 11.81 6.65
C VAL A 214 54.67 11.98 5.60
N GLU A 215 54.39 12.61 4.46
CA GLU A 215 55.38 12.88 3.42
C GLU A 215 56.45 13.88 3.87
N GLU A 216 56.10 14.92 4.63
CA GLU A 216 57.06 15.82 5.26
C GLU A 216 57.99 15.08 6.24
N VAL A 217 57.43 14.23 7.10
CA VAL A 217 58.22 13.41 8.03
C VAL A 217 59.15 12.47 7.26
N LYS A 218 58.66 11.77 6.23
CA LYS A 218 59.50 10.91 5.37
C LYS A 218 60.66 11.69 4.73
N LYS A 219 60.39 12.88 4.18
CA LYS A 219 61.44 13.73 3.60
C LYS A 219 62.47 14.18 4.63
N SER A 220 62.03 14.54 5.84
CA SER A 220 62.93 14.93 6.93
C SER A 220 63.82 13.78 7.39
N ILE A 221 63.27 12.56 7.48
CA ILE A 221 64.02 11.33 7.78
C ILE A 221 65.03 11.04 6.68
N PHE A 222 64.61 11.08 5.40
CA PHE A 222 65.50 10.83 4.27
C PHE A 222 66.65 11.85 4.18
N LYS A 223 66.37 13.12 4.49
CA LYS A 223 67.40 14.17 4.55
C LYS A 223 68.38 13.95 5.71
N ALA A 224 67.87 13.59 6.89
CA ALA A 224 68.71 13.26 8.05
C ALA A 224 69.59 12.02 7.80
N ASP A 225 69.09 11.04 7.03
CA ASP A 225 69.82 9.84 6.62
C ASP A 225 70.94 10.17 5.61
N ILE A 226 70.70 11.11 4.69
CA ILE A 226 71.74 11.65 3.77
C ILE A 226 72.83 12.42 4.53
N ASP A 227 72.45 13.25 5.51
CA ASP A 227 73.40 14.03 6.31
C ASP A 227 74.27 13.13 7.22
N PHE A 228 73.79 11.92 7.57
CA PHE A 228 74.57 10.91 8.29
C PHE A 228 75.54 10.12 7.40
N ARG A 229 75.31 10.07 6.07
CA ARG A 229 76.12 9.32 5.10
C ARG A 229 77.27 10.13 4.47
N GLY A 230 77.50 11.36 4.97
CA GLY A 230 78.56 12.26 4.52
C GLY A 230 79.97 11.96 5.05
N HIS A 231 80.15 10.90 5.86
CA HIS A 231 81.46 10.36 6.19
C HIS A 231 81.53 8.87 5.87
N GLU A 232 82.48 8.55 4.99
CA GLU A 232 82.98 7.24 4.55
C GLU A 232 82.23 6.48 3.44
N GLU A 233 82.99 6.28 2.36
CA GLU A 233 82.76 5.35 1.27
C GLU A 233 82.67 3.89 1.77
N ILE A 234 81.90 3.09 1.04
CA ILE A 234 81.90 1.61 1.00
C ILE A 234 81.32 0.91 2.25
N CYS A 235 80.03 0.58 2.17
CA CYS A 235 79.60 -0.79 2.49
C CYS A 235 78.25 -1.10 1.82
N SER A 236 78.25 -2.20 1.08
CA SER A 236 77.08 -2.88 0.55
C SER A 236 76.21 -3.45 1.67
N GLU A 237 74.94 -3.68 1.32
CA GLU A 237 74.01 -4.66 1.90
C GLU A 237 72.93 -4.18 2.90
N SER A 238 71.71 -4.58 2.55
CA SER A 238 70.51 -4.74 3.38
C SER A 238 69.61 -3.53 3.68
N GLY A 239 68.35 -3.65 3.24
CA GLY A 239 67.25 -2.76 3.61
C GLY A 239 66.12 -2.81 2.58
N GLY A 240 65.39 -3.93 2.54
CA GLY A 240 64.26 -4.12 1.62
C GLY A 240 63.25 -2.97 1.67
N VAL A 241 62.94 -2.41 0.50
CA VAL A 241 61.83 -1.50 0.30
C VAL A 241 60.55 -2.26 0.66
N MET A 242 60.01 -1.99 1.84
CA MET A 242 58.71 -2.51 2.24
C MET A 242 57.66 -1.74 1.41
N ASP A 243 57.28 -2.36 0.30
CA ASP A 243 56.15 -1.91 -0.51
C ASP A 243 54.91 -1.98 0.40
N TYR A 244 54.44 -0.83 0.85
CA TYR A 244 53.17 -0.74 1.54
C TYR A 244 52.10 -1.06 0.50
N GLU A 245 51.77 -2.35 0.38
CA GLU A 245 50.53 -2.81 -0.25
C GLU A 245 49.38 -2.08 0.45
N GLU A 246 49.01 -0.95 -0.14
CA GLU A 246 47.90 -0.12 0.24
C GLU A 246 46.66 -1.03 0.30
N ASP A 247 46.05 -1.13 1.48
CA ASP A 247 44.88 -1.94 1.77
C ASP A 247 43.71 -1.53 0.85
N ARG A 248 43.69 -2.10 -0.36
CA ARG A 248 42.69 -1.95 -1.43
C ARG A 248 41.34 -2.57 -1.07
N SER A 249 41.11 -2.89 0.21
CA SER A 249 39.89 -3.50 0.72
C SER A 249 38.79 -2.49 1.06
N ARG A 250 39.12 -1.20 1.29
CA ARG A 250 38.12 -0.14 1.60
C ARG A 250 37.23 0.36 0.44
N PRO A 251 37.65 0.41 -0.84
CA PRO A 251 36.79 0.95 -1.91
C PRO A 251 35.61 0.04 -2.28
N LYS A 252 35.61 -1.25 -1.90
CA LYS A 252 34.50 -2.17 -2.16
C LYS A 252 33.32 -1.98 -1.21
N ARG A 253 33.56 -1.67 0.08
CA ARG A 253 32.46 -1.40 1.04
C ARG A 253 31.74 -0.08 0.75
N LEU A 254 32.47 0.95 0.33
CA LEU A 254 31.88 2.25 -0.04
C LEU A 254 31.04 2.15 -1.32
N LYS A 255 31.55 1.45 -2.36
CA LYS A 255 30.81 1.19 -3.61
C LYS A 255 29.54 0.38 -3.35
N ASN A 256 29.60 -0.65 -2.50
CA ASN A 256 28.43 -1.47 -2.17
C ASN A 256 27.36 -0.69 -1.39
N LEU A 257 27.74 0.26 -0.54
CA LEU A 257 26.79 1.14 0.17
C LEU A 257 26.19 2.21 -0.76
N GLN A 258 26.98 2.74 -1.68
CA GLN A 258 26.53 3.75 -2.65
C GLN A 258 25.63 3.12 -3.73
N GLU A 259 25.90 1.87 -4.12
CA GLU A 259 25.07 1.07 -5.02
C GLU A 259 23.78 0.60 -4.32
N ALA A 260 23.84 0.24 -3.03
CA ALA A 260 22.65 -0.02 -2.22
C ALA A 260 21.78 1.23 -2.06
N ALA A 261 22.38 2.40 -1.80
CA ALA A 261 21.68 3.67 -1.69
C ALA A 261 21.07 4.10 -3.05
N SER A 262 21.79 3.91 -4.15
CA SER A 262 21.29 4.18 -5.51
C SER A 262 20.15 3.24 -5.91
N ASN A 263 20.22 1.96 -5.52
CA ASN A 263 19.15 1.00 -5.75
C ASN A 263 17.91 1.29 -4.89
N ILE A 264 18.08 1.70 -3.62
CA ILE A 264 16.98 2.14 -2.76
C ILE A 264 16.36 3.43 -3.31
N LEU A 265 17.17 4.40 -3.75
CA LEU A 265 16.70 5.64 -4.35
C LEU A 265 16.00 5.37 -5.68
N LYS A 266 16.48 4.45 -6.53
CA LYS A 266 15.75 4.00 -7.73
C LYS A 266 14.43 3.32 -7.38
N ILE A 267 14.39 2.46 -6.37
CA ILE A 267 13.13 1.84 -5.94
C ILE A 267 12.13 2.88 -5.42
N VAL A 268 12.61 3.90 -4.69
CA VAL A 268 11.79 4.99 -4.15
C VAL A 268 11.35 5.96 -5.25
N VAL A 269 12.22 6.28 -6.22
CA VAL A 269 11.93 7.18 -7.35
C VAL A 269 11.08 6.49 -8.41
N ASP A 270 11.32 5.22 -8.74
CA ASP A 270 10.51 4.49 -9.72
C ASP A 270 9.12 4.16 -9.17
N LYS A 271 9.00 3.82 -7.88
CA LYS A 271 7.68 3.65 -7.24
C LYS A 271 7.02 5.00 -6.96
N GLY A 272 7.78 6.01 -6.54
CA GLY A 272 7.29 7.36 -6.26
C GLY A 272 6.86 8.12 -7.51
N ALA A 273 7.56 7.98 -8.64
CA ALA A 273 7.19 8.59 -9.91
C ALA A 273 5.92 7.97 -10.50
N HIS A 274 5.71 6.65 -10.28
CA HIS A 274 4.45 6.00 -10.64
C HIS A 274 3.26 6.52 -9.82
N TRP A 275 3.48 6.85 -8.54
CA TRP A 275 2.45 7.40 -7.65
C TRP A 275 2.21 8.88 -7.95
N MET A 276 3.27 9.68 -8.12
CA MET A 276 3.20 11.10 -8.47
C MET A 276 2.58 11.33 -9.85
N SER A 277 2.82 10.47 -10.83
CA SER A 277 2.16 10.58 -12.14
C SER A 277 0.65 10.30 -12.05
N SER A 278 0.23 9.31 -11.24
CA SER A 278 -1.19 9.10 -10.92
C SER A 278 -1.80 10.24 -10.09
N LEU A 279 -1.04 10.86 -9.19
CA LEU A 279 -1.50 11.94 -8.31
C LEU A 279 -1.58 13.28 -9.05
N VAL A 280 -0.64 13.56 -9.96
CA VAL A 280 -0.69 14.69 -10.90
C VAL A 280 -1.83 14.50 -11.89
N ALA A 281 -2.07 13.29 -12.42
CA ALA A 281 -3.25 13.02 -13.24
C ALA A 281 -4.57 13.27 -12.45
N CYS A 282 -4.59 12.92 -11.16
CA CYS A 282 -5.69 13.22 -10.22
C CYS A 282 -5.92 14.74 -10.07
N LEU A 283 -4.85 15.48 -9.81
CA LEU A 283 -4.89 16.92 -9.56
C LEU A 283 -5.23 17.72 -10.84
N THR A 284 -4.74 17.28 -12.00
CA THR A 284 -5.03 17.91 -13.30
C THR A 284 -6.49 17.67 -13.71
N PHE A 285 -7.07 16.52 -13.36
CA PHE A 285 -8.49 16.22 -13.58
C PHE A 285 -9.41 17.02 -12.63
N ILE A 286 -9.01 17.18 -11.37
CA ILE A 286 -9.74 17.99 -10.38
C ILE A 286 -9.70 19.49 -10.73
N HIS A 287 -8.57 20.00 -11.24
CA HIS A 287 -8.46 21.41 -11.67
C HIS A 287 -9.04 21.69 -13.06
N GLY A 288 -9.26 20.65 -13.89
CA GLY A 288 -9.90 20.75 -15.22
C GLY A 288 -11.41 21.01 -15.20
N MET A 289 -12.06 20.98 -14.02
CA MET A 289 -13.50 21.26 -13.85
C MET A 289 -13.77 22.65 -13.21
N ARG A 290 -12.97 23.67 -13.55
CA ARG A 290 -13.33 25.08 -13.29
C ARG A 290 -13.28 25.91 -14.59
N PRO A 291 -14.27 26.78 -14.82
CA PRO A 291 -14.37 27.52 -16.07
C PRO A 291 -13.28 28.59 -16.19
N GLN A 292 -12.82 28.76 -17.42
CA GLN A 292 -11.75 29.65 -17.88
C GLN A 292 -11.73 31.04 -17.23
N ARG A 293 -10.54 31.46 -16.74
CA ARG A 293 -9.90 32.76 -17.04
C ARG A 293 -8.49 32.86 -16.40
N GLU A 294 -7.59 33.53 -17.13
CA GLU A 294 -6.23 34.00 -16.77
C GLU A 294 -5.10 32.94 -16.83
N SER A 295 -4.42 32.76 -17.97
CA SER A 295 -3.34 33.57 -18.60
C SER A 295 -1.92 33.34 -18.05
N ALA A 296 -1.18 32.53 -18.82
CA ALA A 296 0.25 32.66 -19.16
C ALA A 296 1.26 32.83 -18.01
N PHE A 297 1.82 31.71 -17.51
CA PHE A 297 3.18 31.73 -16.93
C PHE A 297 3.98 30.41 -16.95
N ALA A 298 3.46 29.30 -17.51
CA ALA A 298 4.07 27.98 -17.33
C ALA A 298 4.70 27.31 -18.58
N ASP A 299 4.88 28.04 -19.69
CA ASP A 299 5.31 27.45 -20.97
C ASP A 299 6.83 27.43 -21.23
N LYS A 300 7.67 27.60 -20.19
CA LYS A 300 9.13 27.74 -20.40
C LYS A 300 10.02 26.63 -19.86
N TYR A 301 9.49 25.54 -19.31
CA TYR A 301 10.32 24.51 -18.68
C TYR A 301 10.22 23.09 -19.24
N ILE A 302 9.40 22.84 -20.27
CA ILE A 302 9.29 21.52 -20.90
C ILE A 302 9.60 21.62 -22.40
N SER A 303 10.81 22.05 -22.74
CA SER A 303 11.36 21.85 -24.08
C SER A 303 12.87 21.91 -24.01
N HIS A 304 13.52 20.85 -23.53
CA HIS A 304 14.91 20.51 -23.86
C HIS A 304 15.36 19.23 -23.13
N ARG A 305 14.82 18.06 -23.51
CA ARG A 305 15.56 16.77 -23.40
C ARG A 305 14.81 15.54 -23.95
N TYR A 306 14.34 15.59 -25.20
CA TYR A 306 14.02 14.35 -25.91
C TYR A 306 14.41 14.50 -27.37
N TYR A 307 15.72 14.38 -27.65
CA TYR A 307 16.22 13.97 -28.95
C TYR A 307 17.62 13.37 -28.78
N SER A 308 17.70 12.05 -28.95
CA SER A 308 18.83 11.30 -29.54
C SER A 308 19.02 9.95 -28.84
N SER A 309 18.46 8.90 -29.42
CA SER A 309 19.20 7.73 -29.93
C SER A 309 18.24 6.57 -30.19
N VAL A 310 17.89 6.40 -31.47
CA VAL A 310 17.26 5.19 -32.01
C VAL A 310 18.14 4.74 -33.17
N THR A 311 18.74 3.56 -33.09
CA THR A 311 18.94 2.61 -34.20
C THR A 311 19.20 1.20 -33.64
N PRO A 312 18.91 0.13 -34.42
CA PRO A 312 18.46 -1.16 -33.87
C PRO A 312 19.35 -2.37 -34.21
N GLN A 313 18.98 -3.49 -33.56
CA GLN A 313 19.18 -4.91 -33.90
C GLN A 313 20.37 -5.68 -33.28
N GLY A 314 19.99 -6.86 -32.74
CA GLY A 314 20.88 -7.90 -32.22
C GLY A 314 20.15 -8.85 -31.26
N GLU A 315 19.40 -9.81 -31.81
CA GLU A 315 18.81 -10.93 -31.05
C GLU A 315 19.90 -11.84 -30.49
N ILE A 316 19.91 -12.08 -29.17
CA ILE A 316 20.35 -13.36 -28.57
C ILE A 316 19.50 -13.64 -27.33
N GLY A 317 18.73 -14.73 -27.38
CA GLY A 317 17.90 -15.19 -26.27
C GLY A 317 18.72 -15.78 -25.13
N THR A 318 18.36 -15.43 -23.89
CA THR A 318 18.61 -16.28 -22.72
C THR A 318 17.48 -16.19 -21.71
N ARG A 319 17.06 -17.38 -21.28
CA ARG A 319 15.96 -17.75 -20.38
C ARG A 319 16.18 -17.17 -18.97
N ARG A 320 15.31 -16.28 -18.48
CA ARG A 320 15.23 -15.90 -17.05
C ARG A 320 13.77 -15.79 -16.55
N LYS A 321 13.53 -16.38 -15.37
CA LYS A 321 12.26 -16.51 -14.62
C LYS A 321 11.38 -15.25 -14.66
N LYS A 322 10.11 -15.42 -15.09
CA LYS A 322 9.04 -14.41 -14.92
C LYS A 322 8.79 -14.18 -13.42
N ARG A 323 9.31 -13.08 -12.87
CA ARG A 323 8.78 -12.47 -11.63
C ARG A 323 7.60 -11.59 -12.02
N GLY A 324 6.46 -11.77 -11.34
CA GLY A 324 5.22 -11.03 -11.60
C GLY A 324 5.40 -9.53 -11.45
N LYS A 325 4.73 -8.78 -12.33
CA LYS A 325 4.64 -7.31 -12.28
C LYS A 325 3.88 -6.90 -11.01
N PRO A 326 4.30 -5.84 -10.29
CA PRO A 326 3.47 -5.25 -9.24
C PRO A 326 2.28 -4.53 -9.91
N VAL A 327 1.06 -4.97 -9.59
CA VAL A 327 -0.18 -4.34 -10.05
C VAL A 327 -0.41 -3.08 -9.20
N ASN A 328 -0.57 -1.94 -9.88
CA ASN A 328 -0.69 -0.62 -9.27
C ASN A 328 -1.99 -0.47 -8.48
N PHE A 329 -1.86 -0.35 -7.16
CA PHE A 329 -2.90 -0.03 -6.18
C PHE A 329 -3.65 1.30 -6.45
N PHE A 330 -3.19 2.13 -7.39
CA PHE A 330 -3.77 3.45 -7.68
C PHE A 330 -4.89 3.43 -8.72
N GLU A 331 -4.88 2.48 -9.66
CA GLU A 331 -5.97 2.32 -10.63
C GLU A 331 -7.29 1.91 -9.94
N PHE A 332 -7.16 1.37 -8.71
CA PHE A 332 -8.21 0.91 -7.82
C PHE A 332 -9.00 2.04 -7.12
N VAL A 333 -8.32 3.07 -6.63
CA VAL A 333 -8.97 4.18 -5.90
C VAL A 333 -9.75 5.08 -6.86
N PHE A 334 -9.21 5.31 -8.07
CA PHE A 334 -9.84 6.15 -9.07
C PHE A 334 -11.16 5.60 -9.60
N ARG A 335 -11.27 4.29 -9.85
CA ARG A 335 -12.53 3.69 -10.33
C ARG A 335 -13.67 3.76 -9.32
N LYS A 336 -13.36 3.76 -8.02
CA LYS A 336 -14.38 3.87 -6.96
C LYS A 336 -14.84 5.32 -6.76
N ILE A 337 -14.00 6.30 -7.06
CA ILE A 337 -14.36 7.73 -7.08
C ILE A 337 -15.18 8.08 -8.34
N ASP A 338 -14.84 7.52 -9.51
CA ASP A 338 -15.61 7.71 -10.75
C ASP A 338 -17.06 7.19 -10.67
N GLY A 339 -17.30 6.13 -9.90
CA GLY A 339 -18.65 5.62 -9.63
C GLY A 339 -19.50 6.57 -8.78
N VAL A 340 -18.87 7.26 -7.82
CA VAL A 340 -19.55 8.22 -6.93
C VAL A 340 -19.81 9.56 -7.64
N SER A 341 -18.91 10.00 -8.53
CA SER A 341 -19.09 11.26 -9.27
C SER A 341 -20.17 11.20 -10.36
N ARG A 342 -20.51 10.02 -10.90
CA ARG A 342 -21.66 9.88 -11.83
C ARG A 342 -23.03 9.97 -11.15
N THR A 343 -23.08 9.91 -9.82
CA THR A 343 -24.32 10.02 -9.03
C THR A 343 -24.58 11.44 -8.52
N ILE A 344 -23.60 12.34 -8.61
CA ILE A 344 -23.74 13.75 -8.16
C ILE A 344 -24.04 14.70 -9.36
N LEU A 345 -24.01 14.19 -10.58
CA LEU A 345 -24.43 14.89 -11.80
C LEU A 345 -25.42 14.03 -12.59
N ILE A 346 -26.63 13.84 -12.03
CA ILE A 346 -27.94 13.72 -12.72
C ILE A 346 -29.00 14.25 -11.74
#